data_AF-A0A2E8GDZ3-F1
#
_entry.id   AF-A0A2E8GDZ3-F1
#
_cell.length_a   1.000
_cell.length_b   1.000
_cell.length_c   1.000
_cell.angle_alpha   90.00
_cell.angle_beta   90.00
_cell.angle_gamma   90.00
#
_symmetry.space_group_name_H-M   'P 1'
#
loop_
_entity.id
_entity.type
_entity.pdbx_description
1 polymer ?
#
loop_
_entity_poly.entity_id
_entity_poly.type
_entity_poly.pdbx_seq_one_letter_code
_entity_poly.pdbx_strand_id
1 'polypeptide(L)' 'MFLGPDLIAFLMLALGSALFVGNGLAMLHPRSEPRGKNELKRAPIGRSIVMLIVGLVAAIWALATLLG' A
#
# COMPACT_ATOMS: atom_id res chain seq x y z
N MET A 1 -15.36 13.52 18.82
CA MET A 1 -14.39 13.42 17.70
C MET A 1 -14.73 12.15 16.93
N PHE A 2 -14.89 12.22 15.60
CA PHE A 2 -15.18 11.05 14.75
C PHE A 2 -14.00 10.06 14.91
N LEU A 3 -14.29 8.79 15.23
CA LEU A 3 -13.35 7.68 15.54
C LEU A 3 -12.65 7.63 16.92
N GLY A 4 -12.71 8.66 17.77
CA GLY A 4 -12.24 8.56 19.16
C GLY A 4 -10.78 8.07 19.32
N PRO A 5 -10.48 7.22 20.33
CA PRO A 5 -9.15 6.64 20.55
C PRO A 5 -8.61 5.82 19.37
N ASP A 6 -9.51 5.25 18.55
CA ASP A 6 -9.16 4.32 17.47
C ASP A 6 -8.88 5.03 16.14
N LEU A 7 -8.93 6.36 16.11
CA LEU A 7 -8.69 7.15 14.90
C LEU A 7 -7.38 6.78 14.22
N ILE A 8 -6.30 6.68 14.98
CA ILE A 8 -4.99 6.32 14.43
C ILE A 8 -5.03 4.92 13.83
N ALA A 9 -5.68 3.97 14.51
CA ALA A 9 -5.75 2.59 14.05
C ALA A 9 -6.55 2.49 12.74
N PHE A 10 -7.70 3.16 12.64
CA PHE A 10 -8.45 3.21 11.38
C PHE A 10 -7.71 3.93 10.25
N LEU A 11 -7.01 5.02 10.52
CA LEU A 11 -6.17 5.71 9.52
C LEU A 11 -5.02 4.83 9.05
N MET A 12 -4.36 4.13 9.97
CA MET A 12 -3.27 3.21 9.68
C MET A 12 -3.77 2.01 8.87
N LEU A 13 -4.97 1.50 9.18
CA LEU A 13 -5.62 0.44 8.42
C LEU A 13 -5.93 0.89 7.00
N ALA A 14 -6.53 2.08 6.83
CA ALA A 14 -6.85 2.64 5.53
C ALA A 14 -5.59 2.88 4.69
N LEU A 15 -4.56 3.49 5.28
CA LEU A 15 -3.31 3.77 4.59
C LEU A 15 -2.54 2.49 4.24
N GLY A 16 -2.42 1.55 5.18
CA GLY A 16 -1.73 0.28 4.99
C GLY A 16 -2.39 -0.57 3.91
N SER A 17 -3.72 -0.70 3.96
CA SER A 17 -4.49 -1.43 2.95
C SER A 17 -4.41 -0.76 1.57
N ALA A 18 -4.51 0.57 1.48
CA ALA A 18 -4.33 1.29 0.22
C ALA A 18 -2.93 1.09 -0.38
N LEU A 19 -1.88 1.12 0.44
CA LEU A 19 -0.51 0.90 -0.01
C LEU A 19 -0.29 -0.53 -0.51
N PHE A 20 -0.81 -1.53 0.22
CA PHE A 20 -0.74 -2.93 -0.18
C PHE A 20 -1.50 -3.20 -1.48
N VAL A 21 -2.77 -2.80 -1.55
CA VAL A 21 -3.64 -3.05 -2.71
C VAL A 21 -3.16 -2.26 -3.93
N GLY A 22 -2.79 -1.00 -3.77
CA GLY A 22 -2.31 -0.17 -4.89
C GLY A 22 -1.03 -0.69 -5.52
N ASN A 23 -0.02 -1.06 -4.71
CA ASN A 23 1.21 -1.65 -5.22
C ASN A 23 0.98 -3.06 -5.79
N GLY A 24 0.14 -3.87 -5.14
CA GLY A 24 -0.22 -5.20 -5.62
C GLY A 24 -0.90 -5.17 -6.98
N LEU A 25 -1.92 -4.32 -7.15
CA LEU A 25 -2.61 -4.13 -8.42
C LEU A 25 -1.69 -3.59 -9.51
N ALA A 26 -0.77 -2.68 -9.18
CA ALA A 26 0.23 -2.18 -10.13
C ALA A 26 1.20 -3.28 -10.60
N MET A 27 1.49 -4.27 -9.75
CA MET A 27 2.33 -5.43 -10.11
C MET A 27 1.56 -6.49 -10.90
N LEU A 28 0.27 -6.68 -10.62
CA LEU A 28 -0.59 -7.62 -11.35
C LEU A 28 -0.99 -7.09 -12.73
N HIS A 29 -1.16 -5.78 -12.86
CA HIS A 29 -1.47 -5.11 -14.12
C HIS A 29 -0.36 -4.11 -14.51
N PRO A 30 0.85 -4.61 -14.82
CA PRO A 30 1.94 -3.76 -15.24
C PRO A 30 1.58 -3.15 -16.60
N ARG A 31 1.83 -1.86 -16.75
CA ARG A 31 1.58 -1.16 -18.01
C ARG A 31 2.55 -1.63 -19.09
N SER A 32 2.01 -1.93 -20.28
CA SER A 32 2.78 -2.44 -21.42
C SER A 32 3.68 -1.39 -22.09
N GLU A 33 3.33 -0.10 -22.02
CA GLU A 33 4.09 0.97 -22.66
C GLU A 33 4.39 2.14 -21.69
N PRO A 34 5.64 2.66 -21.70
CA PRO A 34 5.99 3.89 -21.02
C PRO A 34 5.28 5.10 -21.67
N ARG A 35 4.76 6.00 -20.84
CA ARG A 35 4.05 7.25 -21.20
C ARG A 35 4.94 8.31 -21.84
N GLY A 36 6.26 8.20 -21.73
CA GLY A 36 7.19 9.21 -22.26
C GLY A 36 8.59 8.69 -22.53
N LYS A 37 9.35 9.42 -23.36
CA LYS A 37 10.73 9.08 -23.76
C LYS A 37 11.72 8.96 -22.59
N ASN A 38 11.37 9.49 -21.42
CA ASN A 38 12.20 9.51 -20.22
C ASN A 38 11.71 8.57 -19.11
N GLU A 39 10.74 7.70 -19.40
CA GLU A 39 10.25 6.70 -18.45
C GLU A 39 11.06 5.40 -18.54
N LEU A 40 11.27 4.77 -17.40
CA LEU A 40 12.03 3.52 -17.31
C LEU A 40 11.25 2.40 -18.03
N LYS A 41 11.93 1.66 -18.92
CA LYS A 41 11.36 0.53 -19.67
C LYS A 41 10.73 -0.56 -18.78
N ARG A 42 11.14 -0.62 -17.51
CA ARG A 42 10.63 -1.55 -16.50
C ARG A 42 10.61 -0.84 -15.15
N ALA A 43 9.48 -0.88 -14.45
CA ALA A 43 9.39 -0.32 -13.11
C ALA A 43 10.35 -1.04 -12.14
N PRO A 44 10.94 -0.35 -11.14
CA PRO A 44 11.80 -0.97 -10.14
C PRO A 44 11.00 -1.86 -9.19
N ILE A 45 10.79 -3.12 -9.59
CA ILE A 45 9.96 -4.12 -8.89
C ILE A 45 10.35 -4.28 -7.43
N GLY A 46 11.66 -4.23 -7.12
CA GLY A 46 12.15 -4.33 -5.74
C GLY A 46 11.57 -3.25 -4.82
N ARG A 47 11.42 -2.01 -5.31
CA ARG A 47 10.85 -0.90 -4.52
C ARG A 47 9.35 -1.11 -4.26
N SER A 48 8.61 -1.61 -5.26
CA SER A 48 7.18 -1.90 -5.12
C SER A 48 6.90 -3.04 -4.14
N ILE A 49 7.76 -4.08 -4.10
CA ILE A 49 7.63 -5.18 -3.13
C ILE A 49 7.81 -4.68 -1.70
N VAL A 50 8.80 -3.82 -1.45
CA VAL A 50 9.01 -3.22 -0.11
C VAL A 50 7.78 -2.43 0.33
N MET A 51 7.24 -1.59 -0.55
CA MET A 51 6.03 -0.81 -0.26
C MET A 51 4.82 -1.70 0.04
N LEU A 52 4.66 -2.79 -0.71
CA LEU A 52 3.61 -3.77 -0.50
C LEU A 52 3.72 -4.44 0.88
N ILE A 53 4.92 -4.90 1.27
CA ILE A 53 5.16 -5.51 2.59
C ILE A 53 4.89 -4.52 3.71
N VAL A 54 5.39 -3.28 3.59
CA VAL A 54 5.16 -2.23 4.60
C VAL A 54 3.67 -1.96 4.78
N GLY A 55 2.92 -1.83 3.67
CA GLY A 55 1.47 -1.65 3.71
C GLY A 55 0.74 -2.81 4.38
N LEU A 56 1.15 -4.04 4.09
CA LEU A 56 0.57 -5.24 4.70
C LEU A 56 0.81 -5.30 6.21
N VAL A 57 2.05 -5.06 6.65
CA VAL A 57 2.40 -5.05 8.08
C VAL A 57 1.62 -3.97 8.81
N ALA A 58 1.52 -2.76 8.25
CA ALA A 58 0.73 -1.68 8.84
C ALA A 58 -0.76 -2.03 8.95
N ALA A 59 -1.33 -2.65 7.91
CA ALA A 59 -2.73 -3.08 7.91
C ALA A 59 -3.00 -4.18 8.95
N ILE A 60 -2.12 -5.17 9.06
CA ILE A 60 -2.24 -6.25 10.06
C ILE A 60 -2.13 -5.68 11.48
N TRP A 61 -1.16 -4.80 11.72
CA TRP A 61 -0.99 -4.18 13.04
C TRP A 61 -2.19 -3.33 13.44
N ALA A 62 -2.75 -2.56 12.50
CA ALA A 62 -3.96 -1.80 12.72
C ALA A 62 -5.17 -2.70 13.01
N LEU A 63 -5.36 -3.78 12.25
CA LEU A 63 -6.40 -4.77 12.52
C LEU A 63 -6.26 -5.39 13.90
N ALA A 64 -5.03 -5.77 14.29
CA ALA A 64 -4.76 -6.30 15.63
C ALA A 64 -5.11 -5.30 16.73
N THR A 65 -4.83 -4.00 16.51
CA THR A 65 -5.14 -2.93 17.46
C THR A 65 -6.66 -2.65 17.55
N LEU A 66 -7.41 -2.86 16.48
CA LEU A 66 -8.86 -2.69 16.48
C LEU A 66 -9.63 -3.88 17.08
N LEU A 67 -9.07 -5.09 16.94
CA LEU A 67 -9.74 -6.33 17.31
C LEU A 67 -9.30 -6.90 18.66
N GLY A 68 -8.18 -6.41 19.22
CA GLY A 68 -7.64 -6.84 20.51
C GLY A 68 -7.74 -5.74 21.56
#